data_AF-A0A437U920-F1
#
_entry.id   AF-A0A437U920-F1
#
_cell.length_a   1.000
_cell.length_b   1.000
_cell.length_c   1.000
_cell.angle_alpha   90.00
_cell.angle_beta   90.00
_cell.angle_gamma   90.00
#
_symmetry.space_group_name_H-M   'P 1'
#
loop_
_entity.id
_entity.type
_entity.pdbx_description
1 polymer ?
#
loop_
_entity_poly.entity_id
_entity_poly.type
_entity_poly.pdbx_seq_one_letter_code
_entity_poly.pdbx_strand_id
1 'polypeptide(L)'
;MTKKRIIPFLIGSFPFLFFYLYIIFLIDEFYVFNFLVILFNAILMSLLGGIALSNYYLENNDISNKNYLLLISIIMFMMQNLIFILQKYYTLEKIFEPIGIALNTLSLYIFYRFIILSEKESNINK
;
A
#
# COMPACT_ATOMS: atom_id res chain seq x y z
N MET A 1 -19.31 -2.65 -7.21
CA MET A 1 -19.09 -1.27 -6.71
C MET A 1 -20.17 -0.37 -7.31
N THR A 2 -21.04 0.24 -6.50
CA THR A 2 -22.00 1.25 -6.98
C THR A 2 -21.24 2.50 -7.46
N LYS A 3 -21.72 3.23 -8.48
CA LYS A 3 -21.07 4.43 -9.03
C LYS A 3 -20.60 5.44 -7.96
N LYS A 4 -21.28 5.51 -6.81
CA LYS A 4 -20.92 6.35 -5.65
C LYS A 4 -19.58 5.98 -4.98
N ARG A 5 -19.10 4.74 -5.10
CA ARG A 5 -17.83 4.28 -4.47
C ARG A 5 -16.62 4.34 -5.40
N ILE A 6 -16.82 4.48 -6.71
CA ILE A 6 -15.73 4.54 -7.70
C ILE A 6 -14.98 5.89 -7.63
N ILE A 7 -15.71 6.99 -7.43
CA ILE A 7 -15.12 8.33 -7.37
C ILE A 7 -14.14 8.47 -6.19
N PRO A 8 -14.52 8.14 -4.94
CA PRO A 8 -13.59 8.19 -3.80
C PRO A 8 -12.38 7.26 -3.97
N PHE A 9 -12.58 6.10 -4.58
CA PHE A 9 -11.50 5.15 -4.90
C PHE A 9 -10.47 5.73 -5.88
N LEU A 10 -10.92 6.32 -7.00
CA LEU A 10 -10.04 6.92 -7.99
C LEU A 10 -9.28 8.12 -7.41
N ILE A 11 -9.97 8.98 -6.67
CA ILE A 11 -9.37 10.13 -5.98
C ILE A 11 -8.33 9.62 -4.97
N GLY A 12 -8.65 8.57 -4.21
CA GLY A 12 -7.75 8.01 -3.22
C GLY A 12 -6.53 7.31 -3.82
N SER A 13 -6.63 6.74 -5.03
CA SER A 13 -5.51 6.08 -5.72
C SER A 13 -4.49 7.09 -6.25
N PHE A 14 -4.95 8.28 -6.64
CA PHE A 14 -4.13 9.31 -7.28
C PHE A 14 -2.89 9.74 -6.47
N PRO A 15 -2.97 10.09 -5.18
CA PRO A 15 -1.79 10.50 -4.40
C PRO A 15 -0.74 9.38 -4.30
N PHE A 16 -1.16 8.13 -4.18
CA PHE A 16 -0.25 6.98 -4.12
C PHE A 16 0.44 6.76 -5.46
N LEU A 17 -0.30 6.85 -6.57
CA LEU A 17 0.27 6.73 -7.91
C LEU A 17 1.31 7.85 -8.15
N PHE A 18 0.98 9.08 -7.81
CA PHE A 18 1.86 10.22 -8.00
C PHE A 18 3.15 10.08 -7.19
N PHE A 19 3.05 9.61 -5.94
CA PHE A 19 4.21 9.32 -5.10
C PHE A 19 5.14 8.28 -5.74
N TYR A 20 4.59 7.16 -6.23
CA TYR A 20 5.42 6.14 -6.87
C TYR A 20 6.04 6.62 -8.18
N LEU A 21 5.28 7.31 -9.03
CA LEU A 21 5.81 7.87 -10.28
C LEU A 21 6.92 8.89 -10.01
N TYR A 22 6.77 9.72 -8.97
CA TYR A 22 7.80 10.65 -8.55
C TYR A 22 9.10 9.94 -8.16
N ILE A 23 9.01 8.86 -7.37
CA ILE A 23 10.19 8.07 -6.99
C ILE A 23 10.84 7.42 -8.21
N ILE A 24 10.05 6.85 -9.12
CA ILE A 24 10.57 6.25 -10.36
C ILE A 24 11.30 7.30 -11.20
N PHE A 25 10.74 8.50 -11.32
CA PHE A 25 11.33 9.59 -12.12
C PHE A 25 12.61 10.16 -11.51
N LEU A 26 12.75 10.11 -10.18
CA LEU A 26 13.95 10.58 -9.48
C LEU A 26 15.19 9.71 -9.77
N ILE A 27 14.98 8.56 -10.42
CA ILE A 27 15.97 7.50 -10.52
C ILE A 27 16.28 7.20 -11.99
N ASP A 28 17.36 7.81 -12.48
CA ASP A 28 17.77 7.76 -13.89
C ASP A 28 18.18 6.35 -14.38
N GLU A 29 18.60 5.45 -13.49
CA GLU A 29 19.07 4.10 -13.86
C GLU A 29 17.95 3.05 -14.00
N PHE A 30 16.70 3.37 -13.64
CA PHE A 30 15.61 2.38 -13.72
C PHE A 30 15.19 2.05 -15.16
N TYR A 31 15.54 2.90 -16.12
CA TYR A 31 15.11 2.77 -17.52
C TYR A 31 15.73 1.57 -18.25
N VAL A 32 16.79 0.96 -17.72
CA VAL A 32 17.55 -0.08 -18.45
C VAL A 32 17.16 -1.50 -18.05
N PHE A 33 16.82 -1.75 -16.77
CA PHE A 33 16.38 -3.07 -16.29
C PHE A 33 15.30 -2.94 -15.20
N ASN A 34 14.20 -3.71 -15.32
CA ASN A 34 13.08 -3.85 -14.39
C ASN A 34 12.05 -2.70 -14.31
N PHE A 35 12.12 -1.70 -15.20
CA PHE A 35 11.14 -0.59 -15.26
C PHE A 35 9.69 -1.07 -15.28
N LEU A 36 9.35 -2.02 -16.17
CA LEU A 36 7.99 -2.53 -16.31
C LEU A 36 7.46 -3.20 -15.04
N VAL A 37 8.31 -3.95 -14.33
CA VAL A 37 7.94 -4.63 -13.08
C VAL A 37 7.62 -3.61 -11.99
N ILE A 38 8.43 -2.56 -11.89
CA ILE A 38 8.28 -1.53 -10.86
C ILE A 38 7.08 -0.64 -11.16
N LEU A 39 6.87 -0.27 -12.42
CA LEU A 39 5.69 0.46 -12.86
C LEU A 39 4.41 -0.34 -12.59
N PHE A 40 4.42 -1.64 -12.89
CA PHE A 40 3.28 -2.51 -12.61
C PHE A 40 2.99 -2.61 -11.10
N ASN A 41 4.02 -2.78 -10.28
CA ASN A 41 3.89 -2.77 -8.82
C ASN A 41 3.35 -1.42 -8.30
N ALA A 42 3.84 -0.31 -8.83
CA ALA A 42 3.37 1.03 -8.49
C ALA A 42 1.87 1.22 -8.80
N ILE A 43 1.42 0.76 -9.98
CA ILE A 43 0.00 0.79 -10.36
C ILE A 43 -0.81 -0.06 -9.38
N LEU A 44 -0.41 -1.32 -9.14
CA LEU A 44 -1.14 -2.20 -8.21
C LEU A 44 -1.22 -1.61 -6.79
N MET A 45 -0.11 -1.14 -6.24
CA MET A 45 -0.09 -0.55 -4.91
C MET A 45 -0.88 0.75 -4.83
N SER A 46 -0.92 1.55 -5.89
CA SER A 46 -1.75 2.76 -5.93
C SER A 46 -3.24 2.44 -5.88
N LEU A 47 -3.68 1.39 -6.60
CA LEU A 47 -5.05 0.92 -6.56
C LEU A 47 -5.38 0.36 -5.18
N LEU A 48 -4.50 -0.44 -4.59
CA LEU A 48 -4.69 -0.94 -3.22
C LEU A 48 -4.77 0.20 -2.19
N GLY A 49 -3.93 1.23 -2.33
CA GLY A 49 -3.99 2.44 -1.51
C GLY A 49 -5.31 3.19 -1.68
N GLY A 50 -5.80 3.32 -2.91
CA GLY A 50 -7.11 3.92 -3.16
C GLY A 50 -8.26 3.13 -2.56
N ILE A 51 -8.23 1.79 -2.60
CA ILE A 51 -9.22 0.95 -1.93
C ILE A 51 -9.18 1.20 -0.42
N ALA A 52 -7.99 1.15 0.18
CA ALA A 52 -7.81 1.34 1.60
C ALA A 52 -8.29 2.72 2.07
N LEU A 53 -7.88 3.78 1.36
CA LEU A 53 -8.22 5.16 1.71
C LEU A 53 -9.70 5.46 1.48
N SER A 54 -10.27 4.99 0.37
CA SER A 54 -11.70 5.18 0.10
C SER A 54 -12.57 4.44 1.10
N ASN A 55 -12.22 3.20 1.46
CA ASN A 55 -12.94 2.46 2.50
C ASN A 55 -12.79 3.10 3.87
N TYR A 56 -11.61 3.63 4.20
CA TYR A 56 -11.40 4.39 5.43
C TYR A 56 -12.30 5.64 5.49
N TYR A 57 -12.42 6.38 4.39
CA TYR A 57 -13.20 7.63 4.34
C TYR A 57 -14.72 7.41 4.21
N LEU A 58 -15.14 6.32 3.55
CA LEU A 58 -16.56 6.05 3.29
C LEU A 58 -17.28 5.35 4.44
N GLU A 59 -16.55 4.71 5.35
CA GLU A 59 -17.13 4.09 6.56
C GLU A 59 -17.43 5.19 7.59
N ASN A 60 -18.48 5.98 7.35
CA ASN A 60 -18.96 6.97 8.31
C ASN A 60 -19.62 6.26 9.49
N ASN A 61 -19.03 6.43 10.68
CA ASN A 61 -19.63 6.31 12.02
C ASN A 61 -19.42 5.04 12.84
N ASP A 62 -18.70 4.03 12.36
CA ASP A 62 -18.21 2.99 13.26
C ASP A 62 -16.69 3.10 13.40
N ILE A 63 -16.25 3.27 14.65
CA ILE A 63 -14.87 3.12 15.15
C ILE A 63 -14.40 1.64 15.00
N SER A 64 -14.94 0.93 14.01
CA SER A 64 -14.54 -0.39 13.58
C SER A 64 -13.15 -0.28 12.96
N ASN A 65 -12.16 -0.37 13.85
CA ASN A 65 -10.70 -0.31 13.69
C ASN A 65 -10.11 -1.10 12.49
N LYS A 66 -10.89 -1.90 11.76
CA LYS A 66 -10.40 -2.75 10.68
C LYS A 66 -9.91 -1.97 9.46
N ASN A 67 -10.66 -0.99 8.95
CA ASN A 67 -10.28 -0.27 7.72
C ASN A 67 -9.01 0.56 7.95
N TYR A 68 -8.75 0.98 9.20
CA TYR A 68 -7.50 1.62 9.61
C TYR A 68 -6.31 0.65 9.55
N LEU A 69 -6.50 -0.62 9.95
CA LEU A 69 -5.46 -1.66 9.80
C LEU A 69 -5.12 -1.89 8.33
N LEU A 70 -6.13 -1.92 7.44
CA LEU A 70 -5.89 -2.03 6.00
C LEU A 70 -5.05 -0.85 5.51
N LEU A 71 -5.42 0.38 5.87
CA LEU A 71 -4.67 1.59 5.48
C LEU A 71 -3.22 1.55 5.99
N ILE A 72 -3.00 1.19 7.26
CA ILE A 72 -1.65 1.06 7.83
C ILE A 72 -0.84 0.00 7.07
N SER A 73 -1.41 -1.15 6.77
CA SER A 73 -0.69 -2.20 6.03
C SER A 73 -0.25 -1.70 4.65
N ILE A 74 -1.10 -0.99 3.92
CA ILE A 74 -0.72 -0.41 2.63
C ILE A 74 0.40 0.62 2.79
N ILE A 75 0.33 1.51 3.79
CA ILE A 75 1.40 2.49 4.06
C ILE A 75 2.72 1.76 4.39
N MET A 76 2.69 0.69 5.18
CA MET A 76 3.89 -0.10 5.47
C MET A 76 4.46 -0.79 4.22
N PHE A 77 3.61 -1.33 3.33
CA PHE A 77 4.07 -1.83 2.03
C PHE A 77 4.68 -0.74 1.15
N MET A 78 4.15 0.47 1.20
CA MET A 78 4.75 1.61 0.50
C MET A 78 6.12 1.97 1.05
N MET A 79 6.26 2.04 2.38
CA MET A 79 7.56 2.26 3.02
C MET A 79 8.54 1.14 2.67
N GLN A 80 8.06 -0.11 2.60
CA GLN A 80 8.88 -1.23 2.18
C GLN A 80 9.39 -1.08 0.74
N ASN A 81 8.52 -0.71 -0.20
CA ASN A 81 8.91 -0.46 -1.58
C ASN A 81 9.92 0.70 -1.68
N LEU A 82 9.78 1.73 -0.84
CA LEU A 82 10.75 2.82 -0.77
C LEU A 82 12.12 2.33 -0.27
N ILE A 83 12.17 1.49 0.76
CA ILE A 83 13.43 0.91 1.25
C ILE A 83 14.07 0.01 0.21
N PHE A 84 13.28 -0.83 -0.48
CA PHE A 84 13.76 -1.68 -1.57
C PHE A 84 14.43 -0.86 -2.68
N ILE A 85 13.84 0.28 -3.01
CA ILE A 85 14.42 1.21 -3.98
C ILE A 85 15.70 1.83 -3.43
N LEU A 86 15.69 2.39 -2.21
CA LEU A 86 16.88 2.99 -1.58
C LEU A 86 18.05 2.00 -1.46
N GLN A 87 17.77 0.73 -1.15
CA GLN A 87 18.79 -0.32 -1.05
C GLN A 87 19.64 -0.40 -2.33
N LYS A 88 19.02 -0.25 -3.51
CA LYS A 88 19.72 -0.31 -4.79
C LYS A 88 20.67 0.88 -5.03
N TYR A 89 20.41 2.03 -4.42
CA TYR A 89 21.16 3.28 -4.67
C TYR A 89 22.18 3.63 -3.59
N TYR A 90 22.04 3.08 -2.39
CA TYR A 90 22.90 3.41 -1.25
C TYR A 90 23.74 2.20 -0.83
N THR A 91 25.03 2.42 -0.56
CA THR A 91 26.01 1.41 -0.10
C THR A 91 25.74 0.84 1.31
N LEU A 92 24.61 1.22 1.93
CA LEU A 92 24.14 0.73 3.24
C LEU A 92 23.25 -0.53 3.12
N GLU A 93 23.40 -1.31 2.05
CA GLU A 93 22.56 -2.48 1.74
C GLU A 93 22.32 -3.40 2.95
N LYS A 94 23.37 -3.66 3.74
CA LYS A 94 23.32 -4.54 4.92
C LYS A 94 22.33 -4.10 6.00
N ILE A 95 21.95 -2.82 6.04
CA ILE A 95 21.00 -2.27 7.01
C ILE A 95 19.61 -2.17 6.39
N PHE A 96 19.51 -1.81 5.11
CA PHE A 96 18.21 -1.66 4.44
C PHE A 96 17.49 -2.99 4.24
N GLU A 97 18.21 -4.08 3.96
CA GLU A 97 17.62 -5.40 3.76
C GLU A 97 16.80 -5.90 4.98
N PRO A 98 17.34 -5.96 6.21
CA PRO A 98 16.56 -6.40 7.38
C PRO A 98 15.42 -5.45 7.74
N ILE A 99 15.61 -4.13 7.57
CA ILE A 99 14.51 -3.17 7.78
C ILE A 99 13.39 -3.46 6.80
N GLY A 100 13.73 -3.76 5.55
CA GLY A 100 12.74 -4.04 4.56
C GLY A 100 11.95 -5.32 4.84
N ILE A 101 12.65 -6.39 5.22
CA ILE A 101 12.02 -7.64 5.67
C ILE A 101 11.10 -7.39 6.88
N ALA A 102 11.54 -6.56 7.83
CA ALA A 102 10.74 -6.20 9.00
C ALA A 102 9.45 -5.45 8.60
N LEU A 103 9.55 -4.44 7.73
CA LEU A 103 8.37 -3.72 7.23
C LEU A 103 7.41 -4.63 6.47
N ASN A 104 7.94 -5.52 5.62
CA ASN A 104 7.11 -6.48 4.90
C ASN A 104 6.36 -7.42 5.85
N THR A 105 7.06 -7.96 6.84
CA THR A 105 6.49 -8.88 7.84
C THR A 105 5.43 -8.18 8.69
N LEU A 106 5.71 -6.96 9.17
CA LEU A 106 4.76 -6.15 9.93
C LEU A 106 3.52 -5.81 9.10
N SER A 107 3.72 -5.44 7.83
CA SER A 107 2.62 -5.15 6.92
C SER A 107 1.71 -6.34 6.72
N LEU A 108 2.28 -7.52 6.42
CA LEU A 108 1.53 -8.77 6.28
C LEU A 108 0.78 -9.15 7.56
N TYR A 109 1.41 -8.97 8.72
CA TYR A 109 0.76 -9.23 10.01
C TYR A 109 -0.45 -8.33 10.24
N ILE A 110 -0.32 -7.02 9.96
CA ILE A 110 -1.42 -6.06 10.12
C ILE A 110 -2.53 -6.35 9.11
N PHE A 111 -2.17 -6.67 7.86
CA PHE A 111 -3.14 -7.07 6.85
C PHE A 111 -3.91 -8.34 7.24
N TYR A 112 -3.22 -9.33 7.80
CA TYR A 112 -3.86 -10.53 8.32
C TYR A 112 -4.84 -10.23 9.46
N ARG A 113 -4.46 -9.32 10.38
CA ARG A 113 -5.37 -8.83 11.44
C ARG A 113 -6.61 -8.16 10.87
N PHE A 114 -6.48 -7.39 9.79
CA PHE A 114 -7.61 -6.81 9.07
C PHE A 114 -8.55 -7.89 8.51
N ILE A 115 -8.01 -8.95 7.91
CA ILE A 115 -8.82 -10.07 7.36
C ILE A 115 -9.63 -10.73 8.48
N ILE A 116 -9.01 -11.11 9.60
CA ILE A 116 -9.72 -11.75 10.72
C ILE A 116 -10.89 -10.89 11.22
N LEU A 117 -10.68 -9.58 11.37
CA LEU A 117 -11.75 -8.70 11.82
C LEU A 117 -12.87 -8.59 10.79
N SER A 118 -12.52 -8.56 9.50
CA SER A 118 -13.49 -8.52 8.41
C SER A 118 -14.34 -9.80 8.35
N GLU A 119 -13.73 -10.96 8.59
CA GLU A 119 -14.43 -12.25 8.65
C GLU A 119 -15.37 -12.34 9.87
N LYS A 120 -14.91 -11.90 11.04
CA LYS A 120 -15.73 -11.90 12.27
C LYS A 120 -17.00 -11.08 12.08
N GLU A 121 -16.89 -9.88 11.51
CA GLU A 121 -18.03 -9.02 11.26
C GLU A 121 -18.99 -9.62 10.21
N SER A 122 -18.45 -10.23 9.16
CA SER A 122 -19.24 -10.94 8.14
C SER A 122 -20.04 -12.11 8.74
N ASN A 123 -19.46 -12.85 9.68
CA ASN A 123 -20.14 -13.97 10.35
C ASN A 123 -21.17 -13.52 11.40
N ILE A 124 -21.00 -12.35 12.03
CA ILE A 124 -21.99 -11.78 12.96
C ILE A 124 -23.23 -11.27 12.20
N ASN A 125 -23.05 -10.76 10.99
CA ASN A 125 -24.12 -10.20 10.15
C ASN A 125 -24.82 -11.26 9.26
N LYS A 126 -24.51 -12.55 9.43
CA LYS A 126 -25.18 -13.68 8.76
C LYS A 126 -26.23 -14.31 9.66
#